data_AF-A0A1M4RX33-F1
#
_entry.id   AF-A0A1M4RX33-F1
#
_cell.length_a   1.000
_cell.length_b   1.000
_cell.length_c   1.000
_cell.angle_alpha   90.00
_cell.angle_beta   90.00
_cell.angle_gamma   90.00
#
_symmetry.space_group_name_H-M   'P 1'
#
loop_
_entity.id
_entity.type
_entity.pdbx_description
1 polymer ?
#
loop_
_entity_poly.entity_id
_entity_poly.type
_entity_poly.pdbx_seq_one_letter_code
_entity_poly.pdbx_strand_id
1 'polypeptide(L)'
;MVACTADSDERGLDIPGFEPDAATDQANVRAAFEYLNPDGEMSGGWWVPGERTRERWETLADSWDSSTLEELTAAMAAVSTMRGSQDEETSAAATWVTARSIEFAVDQVPFEDYTEAMKENLAVVVASTADEGSGVAGGGTTKGLGLYRDDGSKNSGDANSVYTTLIYRLIDNQDAAATISKAFVDAAMADYSSMADAGDLGAMGQDMGNAYGYLNAIGVERMTDIAGADVAFDNPITITRSTLESQAYAEAVNQGLFADLDAFNSEYLQDEFGEPYSWYSTGADGAVSFNLDNPPTRRQSIEVHNWADDVAPEHDPEGVFMNANRGLNTGISDGQSLIYGHDGAGGDPGDIAIEKY
;
A
#
# COMPACT_ATOMS: atom_id res chain seq x y z
N MET A 1 15.92 -34.89 -46.73
CA MET A 1 14.68 -35.08 -45.95
C MET A 1 14.80 -34.08 -44.81
N VAL A 2 14.03 -33.02 -44.92
CA VAL A 2 13.99 -31.89 -43.99
C VAL A 2 13.22 -32.32 -42.76
N ALA A 3 13.76 -32.02 -41.58
CA ALA A 3 12.97 -31.78 -40.39
C ALA A 3 13.61 -30.57 -39.71
N CYS A 4 13.12 -29.39 -40.11
CA CYS A 4 13.27 -28.18 -39.34
C CYS A 4 12.62 -28.44 -37.97
N THR A 5 13.43 -28.38 -36.92
CA THR A 5 12.94 -28.03 -35.59
C THR A 5 12.35 -26.65 -35.69
N ALA A 6 11.02 -26.57 -35.56
CA ALA A 6 10.32 -25.31 -35.44
C ALA A 6 10.85 -24.59 -34.19
N ASP A 7 11.32 -23.37 -34.42
CA ASP A 7 11.37 -22.33 -33.40
C ASP A 7 10.07 -22.36 -32.60
N SER A 8 10.20 -22.35 -31.28
CA SER A 8 9.13 -21.95 -30.40
C SER A 8 8.94 -20.44 -30.60
N ASP A 9 7.99 -20.09 -31.48
CA ASP A 9 7.55 -18.73 -31.77
C ASP A 9 7.37 -17.88 -30.51
N GLU A 10 8.17 -16.82 -30.49
CA GLU A 10 8.02 -15.48 -29.90
C GLU A 10 6.59 -15.11 -29.47
N ARG A 11 6.35 -14.90 -28.17
CA ARG A 11 5.18 -14.17 -27.62
C ARG A 11 5.50 -13.41 -26.33
N GLY A 12 6.62 -12.71 -26.31
CA GLY A 12 6.93 -11.68 -25.31
C GLY A 12 6.87 -10.30 -25.96
N LEU A 13 6.75 -9.24 -25.16
CA LEU A 13 6.95 -7.85 -25.62
C LEU A 13 8.37 -7.60 -26.12
N ASP A 14 9.30 -8.51 -25.81
CA ASP A 14 10.72 -8.48 -26.18
C ASP A 14 11.35 -7.15 -25.79
N ILE A 15 11.17 -6.77 -24.51
CA ILE A 15 11.74 -5.55 -23.99
C ILE A 15 13.27 -5.69 -23.98
N PRO A 16 14.03 -4.92 -24.79
CA PRO A 16 15.44 -5.21 -25.01
C PRO A 16 16.27 -5.06 -23.73
N GLY A 17 16.89 -6.16 -23.30
CA GLY A 17 17.71 -6.19 -22.09
C GLY A 17 16.91 -6.25 -20.79
N PHE A 18 15.61 -6.52 -20.87
CA PHE A 18 14.75 -6.75 -19.71
C PHE A 18 14.49 -8.24 -19.49
N GLU A 19 14.65 -8.69 -18.25
CA GLU A 19 14.33 -10.02 -17.75
C GLU A 19 13.31 -9.85 -16.60
N PRO A 20 12.06 -10.33 -16.76
CA PRO A 20 10.99 -10.12 -15.76
C PRO A 20 11.35 -10.60 -14.35
N ASP A 21 12.06 -11.72 -14.25
CA ASP A 21 12.45 -12.33 -12.97
C ASP A 21 13.64 -11.63 -12.28
N ALA A 22 14.24 -10.62 -12.93
CA ALA A 22 15.41 -9.89 -12.45
C ALA A 22 15.09 -8.44 -12.06
N ALA A 23 13.84 -8.14 -11.66
CA ALA A 23 13.31 -6.78 -11.49
C ALA A 23 14.08 -5.85 -10.53
N THR A 24 15.05 -6.35 -9.75
CA THR A 24 15.90 -5.55 -8.86
C THR A 24 17.30 -5.23 -9.41
N ASP A 25 17.69 -5.78 -10.56
CA ASP A 25 18.96 -5.43 -11.21
C ASP A 25 18.85 -4.02 -11.81
N GLN A 26 19.78 -3.12 -11.45
CA GLN A 26 19.79 -1.75 -11.94
C GLN A 26 19.84 -1.65 -13.47
N ALA A 27 20.53 -2.58 -14.15
CA ALA A 27 20.58 -2.61 -15.61
C ALA A 27 19.21 -3.03 -16.19
N ASN A 28 18.55 -3.99 -15.53
CA ASN A 28 17.23 -4.48 -15.90
C ASN A 28 16.15 -3.40 -15.74
N VAL A 29 16.14 -2.72 -14.59
CA VAL A 29 15.23 -1.59 -14.32
C VAL A 29 15.45 -0.46 -15.33
N ARG A 30 16.70 -0.18 -15.71
CA ARG A 30 17.00 0.83 -16.72
C ARG A 30 16.46 0.46 -18.10
N ALA A 31 16.54 -0.81 -18.50
CA ALA A 31 15.97 -1.29 -19.76
C ALA A 31 14.44 -1.09 -19.81
N ALA A 32 13.73 -1.46 -18.74
CA ALA A 32 12.30 -1.22 -18.62
C ALA A 32 11.96 0.29 -18.70
N PHE A 33 12.75 1.13 -18.01
CA PHE A 33 12.59 2.58 -18.03
C PHE A 33 12.76 3.19 -19.42
N GLU A 34 13.82 2.81 -20.13
CA GLU A 34 14.09 3.30 -21.49
C GLU A 34 13.04 2.81 -22.51
N TYR A 35 12.46 1.63 -22.28
CA TYR A 35 11.38 1.10 -23.11
C TYR A 35 10.06 1.86 -22.92
N LEU A 36 9.65 2.08 -21.66
CA LEU A 36 8.38 2.73 -21.30
C LEU A 36 8.44 4.26 -21.39
N ASN A 37 9.64 4.84 -21.37
CA ASN A 37 9.88 6.28 -21.44
C ASN A 37 11.13 6.62 -22.28
N PRO A 38 11.13 6.35 -23.60
CA PRO A 38 12.27 6.56 -24.48
C PRO A 38 12.66 8.03 -24.68
N ASP A 39 11.73 8.97 -24.47
CA ASP A 39 11.99 10.41 -24.49
C ASP A 39 10.99 11.25 -23.68
N GLY A 40 11.38 12.49 -23.41
CA GLY A 40 10.61 13.52 -22.74
C GLY A 40 11.53 14.56 -22.13
N GLU A 41 10.94 15.53 -21.44
CA GLU A 41 11.68 16.56 -20.73
C GLU A 41 10.88 17.10 -19.55
N MET A 42 11.57 17.68 -18.57
CA MET A 42 10.93 18.42 -17.49
C MET A 42 10.37 19.76 -17.98
N SER A 43 9.09 20.00 -17.74
CA SER A 43 8.43 21.27 -18.02
C SER A 43 7.38 21.61 -16.96
N GLY A 44 7.45 22.83 -16.42
CA GLY A 44 6.50 23.30 -15.41
C GLY A 44 6.51 22.50 -14.10
N GLY A 45 7.64 21.85 -13.76
CA GLY A 45 7.77 21.00 -12.58
C GLY A 45 7.27 19.57 -12.76
N TRP A 46 6.99 19.16 -14.00
CA TRP A 46 6.48 17.83 -14.32
C TRP A 46 7.20 17.24 -15.51
N TRP A 47 7.23 15.91 -15.57
CA TRP A 47 7.66 15.20 -16.75
C TRP A 47 6.63 15.38 -17.88
N VAL A 48 7.10 15.78 -19.05
CA VAL A 48 6.31 15.84 -20.28
C VAL A 48 6.88 14.80 -21.24
N PRO A 49 6.13 13.74 -21.61
CA PRO A 49 6.65 12.70 -22.49
C PRO A 49 6.98 13.26 -23.87
N GLY A 50 7.98 12.69 -24.52
CA GLY A 50 8.29 12.96 -25.93
C GLY A 50 7.35 12.20 -26.86
N GLU A 51 7.56 12.36 -28.17
CA GLU A 51 6.71 11.72 -29.18
C GLU A 51 6.85 10.19 -29.14
N ARG A 52 8.07 9.67 -29.00
CA ARG A 52 8.28 8.21 -28.99
C ARG A 52 7.65 7.57 -27.76
N THR A 53 7.67 8.26 -26.62
CA THR A 53 6.96 7.81 -25.42
C THR A 53 5.44 7.78 -25.66
N ARG A 54 4.84 8.81 -26.27
CA ARG A 54 3.40 8.80 -26.58
C ARG A 54 3.02 7.66 -27.53
N GLU A 55 3.71 7.55 -28.67
CA GLU A 55 3.47 6.50 -29.67
C GLU A 55 3.61 5.09 -29.05
N ARG A 56 4.58 4.92 -28.12
CA ARG A 56 4.75 3.66 -27.37
C ARG A 56 3.51 3.31 -26.57
N TRP A 57 2.99 4.24 -25.76
CA TRP A 57 1.83 3.99 -24.92
C TRP A 57 0.53 3.83 -25.71
N GLU A 58 0.38 4.53 -26.83
CA GLU A 58 -0.73 4.30 -27.78
C GLU A 58 -0.67 2.89 -28.37
N THR A 59 0.52 2.45 -28.82
CA THR A 59 0.71 1.09 -29.32
C THR A 59 0.41 0.06 -28.24
N LEU A 60 0.91 0.28 -27.02
CA LEU A 60 0.65 -0.60 -25.89
C LEU A 60 -0.84 -0.70 -25.58
N ALA A 61 -1.63 0.38 -25.72
CA ALA A 61 -3.09 0.36 -25.52
C ALA A 61 -3.83 -0.44 -26.59
N ASP A 62 -3.38 -0.38 -27.85
CA ASP A 62 -4.07 -0.98 -28.99
C ASP A 62 -3.66 -2.44 -29.30
N SER A 63 -2.45 -2.84 -28.94
CA SER A 63 -1.82 -4.06 -29.48
C SER A 63 -1.28 -5.05 -28.46
N TRP A 64 -1.68 -4.93 -27.19
CA TRP A 64 -1.32 -5.92 -26.17
C TRP A 64 -2.16 -7.20 -26.32
N ASP A 65 -1.60 -8.34 -25.91
CA ASP A 65 -2.33 -9.59 -25.73
C ASP A 65 -2.10 -10.18 -24.34
N SER A 66 -2.96 -11.10 -23.91
CA SER A 66 -2.85 -11.69 -22.57
C SER A 66 -1.52 -12.39 -22.29
N SER A 67 -0.79 -12.85 -23.33
CA SER A 67 0.53 -13.46 -23.18
C SER A 67 1.66 -12.46 -22.91
N THR A 68 1.44 -11.18 -23.19
CA THR A 68 2.45 -10.12 -23.03
C THR A 68 2.26 -9.27 -21.77
N LEU A 69 1.08 -9.31 -21.14
CA LEU A 69 0.75 -8.49 -19.97
C LEU A 69 1.62 -8.77 -18.74
N GLU A 70 2.06 -10.01 -18.53
CA GLU A 70 2.92 -10.34 -17.40
C GLU A 70 4.30 -9.66 -17.52
N GLU A 71 4.90 -9.69 -18.72
CA GLU A 71 6.16 -8.99 -18.99
C GLU A 71 5.98 -7.47 -18.90
N LEU A 72 4.88 -6.94 -19.43
CA LEU A 72 4.58 -5.50 -19.36
C LEU A 72 4.44 -5.01 -17.92
N THR A 73 3.63 -5.71 -17.12
CA THR A 73 3.38 -5.32 -15.73
C THR A 73 4.64 -5.47 -14.88
N ALA A 74 5.50 -6.45 -15.16
CA ALA A 74 6.82 -6.55 -14.54
C ALA A 74 7.70 -5.34 -14.87
N ALA A 75 7.70 -4.87 -16.12
CA ALA A 75 8.43 -3.67 -16.51
C ALA A 75 7.85 -2.41 -15.85
N MET A 76 6.53 -2.29 -15.74
CA MET A 76 5.85 -1.20 -15.01
C MET A 76 6.27 -1.19 -13.53
N ALA A 77 6.26 -2.38 -12.88
CA ALA A 77 6.70 -2.56 -11.50
C ALA A 77 8.16 -2.12 -11.33
N ALA A 78 9.07 -2.60 -12.20
CA ALA A 78 10.48 -2.23 -12.18
C ALA A 78 10.68 -0.70 -12.26
N VAL A 79 10.01 -0.04 -13.21
CA VAL A 79 10.09 1.43 -13.37
C VAL A 79 9.54 2.17 -12.16
N SER A 80 8.45 1.68 -11.56
CA SER A 80 7.84 2.33 -10.40
C SER A 80 8.80 2.46 -9.20
N THR A 81 9.76 1.55 -9.06
CA THR A 81 10.81 1.63 -8.03
C THR A 81 11.73 2.85 -8.19
N MET A 82 11.81 3.41 -9.40
CA MET A 82 12.66 4.58 -9.69
C MET A 82 12.03 5.90 -9.23
N ARG A 83 10.79 5.91 -8.73
CA ARG A 83 10.17 7.11 -8.14
C ARG A 83 10.99 7.68 -6.98
N GLY A 84 11.63 6.83 -6.19
CA GLY A 84 12.52 7.23 -5.08
C GLY A 84 13.91 7.70 -5.51
N SER A 85 14.18 7.82 -6.81
CA SER A 85 15.47 8.28 -7.34
C SER A 85 15.83 9.68 -6.82
N GLN A 86 17.12 9.88 -6.51
CA GLN A 86 17.67 11.21 -6.16
C GLN A 86 17.85 12.11 -7.39
N ASP A 87 17.83 11.53 -8.59
CA ASP A 87 17.77 12.29 -9.83
C ASP A 87 16.31 12.69 -10.12
N GLU A 88 16.02 13.98 -9.99
CA GLU A 88 14.67 14.55 -10.10
C GLU A 88 14.00 14.24 -11.44
N GLU A 89 14.77 14.25 -12.53
CA GLU A 89 14.25 13.97 -13.87
C GLU A 89 13.84 12.49 -14.00
N THR A 90 14.68 11.57 -13.53
CA THR A 90 14.34 10.13 -13.43
C THR A 90 13.13 9.89 -12.53
N SER A 91 13.08 10.53 -11.35
CA SER A 91 11.96 10.39 -10.40
C SER A 91 10.64 10.89 -10.99
N ALA A 92 10.65 12.05 -11.65
CA ALA A 92 9.47 12.62 -12.30
C ALA A 92 9.00 11.77 -13.49
N ALA A 93 9.93 11.29 -14.32
CA ALA A 93 9.62 10.39 -15.43
C ALA A 93 9.04 9.05 -14.95
N ALA A 94 9.63 8.45 -13.90
CA ALA A 94 9.12 7.23 -13.30
C ALA A 94 7.73 7.42 -12.68
N THR A 95 7.48 8.59 -12.07
CA THR A 95 6.16 8.95 -11.54
C THR A 95 5.13 9.06 -12.67
N TRP A 96 5.48 9.68 -13.80
CA TRP A 96 4.61 9.74 -14.97
C TRP A 96 4.30 8.35 -15.54
N VAL A 97 5.33 7.48 -15.68
CA VAL A 97 5.14 6.08 -16.12
C VAL A 97 4.27 5.31 -15.13
N THR A 98 4.45 5.53 -13.83
CA THR A 98 3.64 4.88 -12.79
C THR A 98 2.16 5.26 -12.93
N ALA A 99 1.87 6.56 -13.09
CA ALA A 99 0.50 7.02 -13.32
C ALA A 99 -0.11 6.40 -14.60
N ARG A 100 0.64 6.38 -15.69
CA ARG A 100 0.19 5.78 -16.96
C ARG A 100 -0.02 4.26 -16.84
N SER A 101 0.80 3.58 -16.05
CA SER A 101 0.64 2.15 -15.75
C SER A 101 -0.69 1.86 -15.03
N ILE A 102 -1.07 2.71 -14.08
CA ILE A 102 -2.35 2.59 -13.34
C ILE A 102 -3.53 2.80 -14.29
N GLU A 103 -3.49 3.87 -15.09
CA GLU A 103 -4.52 4.15 -16.11
C GLU A 103 -4.64 3.00 -17.11
N PHE A 104 -3.51 2.51 -17.63
CA PHE A 104 -3.49 1.38 -18.57
C PHE A 104 -4.11 0.12 -17.96
N ALA A 105 -3.69 -0.25 -16.75
CA ALA A 105 -4.17 -1.46 -16.09
C ALA A 105 -5.69 -1.41 -15.87
N VAL A 106 -6.26 -0.24 -15.59
CA VAL A 106 -7.70 -0.12 -15.32
C VAL A 106 -8.51 0.06 -16.61
N ASP A 107 -8.11 1.01 -17.46
CA ASP A 107 -8.89 1.45 -18.61
C ASP A 107 -8.74 0.54 -19.84
N GLN A 108 -7.62 -0.17 -19.95
CA GLN A 108 -7.31 -0.99 -21.14
C GLN A 108 -7.44 -2.48 -20.86
N VAL A 109 -6.98 -2.96 -19.70
CA VAL A 109 -6.95 -4.40 -19.40
C VAL A 109 -8.31 -4.85 -18.82
N PRO A 110 -9.04 -5.76 -19.48
CA PRO A 110 -10.26 -6.35 -18.97
C PRO A 110 -10.02 -7.06 -17.66
N PHE A 111 -11.03 -7.03 -16.79
CA PHE A 111 -10.93 -7.63 -15.48
C PHE A 111 -10.57 -9.14 -15.51
N GLU A 112 -11.07 -9.87 -16.50
CA GLU A 112 -10.86 -11.32 -16.66
C GLU A 112 -9.43 -11.73 -17.04
N ASP A 113 -8.62 -10.79 -17.53
CA ASP A 113 -7.25 -11.06 -17.98
C ASP A 113 -6.19 -10.89 -16.87
N TYR A 114 -6.59 -10.51 -15.65
CA TYR A 114 -5.68 -10.35 -14.52
C TYR A 114 -5.19 -11.70 -13.98
N THR A 115 -3.95 -12.06 -14.31
CA THR A 115 -3.27 -13.20 -13.72
C THR A 115 -2.71 -12.87 -12.33
N GLU A 116 -2.40 -13.88 -11.53
CA GLU A 116 -1.80 -13.69 -10.20
C GLU A 116 -0.44 -12.96 -10.27
N ALA A 117 0.40 -13.29 -11.27
CA ALA A 117 1.67 -12.61 -11.48
C ALA A 117 1.48 -11.13 -11.85
N MET A 118 0.49 -10.81 -12.70
CA MET A 118 0.13 -9.40 -12.96
C MET A 118 -0.31 -8.69 -11.70
N LYS A 119 -1.11 -9.36 -10.85
CA LYS A 119 -1.58 -8.75 -9.59
C LYS A 119 -0.42 -8.42 -8.66
N GLU A 120 0.55 -9.33 -8.52
CA GLU A 120 1.76 -9.12 -7.72
C GLU A 120 2.62 -7.98 -8.29
N ASN A 121 2.83 -7.92 -9.61
CA ASN A 121 3.57 -6.83 -10.26
C ASN A 121 2.88 -5.48 -10.07
N LEU A 122 1.57 -5.40 -10.31
CA LEU A 122 0.79 -4.17 -10.15
C LEU A 122 0.66 -3.77 -8.67
N ALA A 123 0.73 -4.70 -7.73
CA ALA A 123 0.82 -4.38 -6.31
C ALA A 123 2.12 -3.64 -5.97
N VAL A 124 3.23 -3.95 -6.63
CA VAL A 124 4.48 -3.16 -6.50
C VAL A 124 4.29 -1.75 -7.05
N VAL A 125 3.60 -1.60 -8.18
CA VAL A 125 3.25 -0.27 -8.73
C VAL A 125 2.43 0.53 -7.71
N VAL A 126 1.37 -0.05 -7.15
CA VAL A 126 0.55 0.59 -6.11
C VAL A 126 1.37 0.90 -4.85
N ALA A 127 2.17 -0.04 -4.36
CA ALA A 127 3.01 0.16 -3.17
C ALA A 127 4.04 1.28 -3.37
N SER A 128 4.55 1.47 -4.59
CA SER A 128 5.42 2.61 -4.91
C SER A 128 4.74 3.97 -4.74
N THR A 129 3.40 3.99 -4.67
CA THR A 129 2.53 5.18 -4.53
C THR A 129 1.92 5.32 -3.13
N ALA A 130 2.53 4.71 -2.13
CA ALA A 130 1.96 4.62 -0.79
C ALA A 130 1.63 5.97 -0.14
N ASP A 131 2.40 7.03 -0.40
CA ASP A 131 2.10 8.38 0.11
C ASP A 131 0.78 8.91 -0.48
N GLU A 132 0.58 8.75 -1.80
CA GLU A 132 -0.66 9.13 -2.47
C GLU A 132 -1.82 8.22 -2.06
N GLY A 133 -1.56 6.92 -1.89
CA GLY A 133 -2.55 5.95 -1.44
C GLY A 133 -3.04 6.19 0.00
N SER A 134 -2.12 6.49 0.92
CA SER A 134 -2.43 6.92 2.28
C SER A 134 -3.24 8.22 2.27
N GLY A 135 -2.85 9.18 1.42
CA GLY A 135 -3.60 10.41 1.20
C GLY A 135 -5.04 10.15 0.72
N VAL A 136 -5.26 9.24 -0.23
CA VAL A 136 -6.60 8.84 -0.67
C VAL A 136 -7.38 8.17 0.46
N ALA A 137 -6.75 7.27 1.23
CA ALA A 137 -7.38 6.60 2.35
C ALA A 137 -7.84 7.56 3.47
N GLY A 138 -7.20 8.73 3.59
CA GLY A 138 -7.62 9.84 4.45
C GLY A 138 -8.62 10.83 3.82
N GLY A 139 -9.21 10.50 2.66
CA GLY A 139 -10.16 11.36 1.93
C GLY A 139 -9.53 12.43 1.04
N GLY A 140 -8.22 12.34 0.81
CA GLY A 140 -7.45 13.21 -0.07
C GLY A 140 -7.49 12.80 -1.55
N THR A 141 -6.39 13.04 -2.27
CA THR A 141 -6.33 12.82 -3.72
C THR A 141 -4.98 12.27 -4.16
N THR A 142 -4.94 11.63 -5.33
CA THR A 142 -3.72 11.14 -6.00
C THR A 142 -2.86 12.23 -6.67
N LYS A 143 -2.95 13.50 -6.23
CA LYS A 143 -2.39 14.67 -6.93
C LYS A 143 -0.89 14.56 -7.28
N GLY A 144 -0.10 13.82 -6.50
CA GLY A 144 1.32 13.57 -6.75
C GLY A 144 1.61 12.73 -8.00
N LEU A 145 0.68 11.87 -8.41
CA LEU A 145 0.84 10.97 -9.56
C LEU A 145 0.52 11.65 -10.90
N GLY A 146 -0.42 12.59 -10.91
CA GLY A 146 -0.89 13.20 -12.15
C GLY A 146 -1.76 12.27 -12.99
N LEU A 147 -2.51 11.36 -12.35
CA LEU A 147 -3.54 10.55 -13.02
C LEU A 147 -4.54 11.45 -13.75
N TYR A 148 -4.81 11.12 -15.01
CA TYR A 148 -5.67 11.85 -15.96
C TYR A 148 -5.33 13.33 -16.13
N ARG A 149 -4.09 13.74 -15.83
CA ARG A 149 -3.67 15.15 -15.89
C ARG A 149 -3.98 15.81 -17.24
N ASP A 150 -3.77 15.07 -18.33
CA ASP A 150 -3.92 15.58 -19.70
C ASP A 150 -5.36 15.43 -20.24
N ASP A 151 -6.27 14.81 -19.46
CA ASP A 151 -7.67 14.65 -19.81
C ASP A 151 -8.55 15.66 -19.06
N GLY A 152 -8.85 16.78 -19.71
CA GLY A 152 -9.70 17.83 -19.14
C GLY A 152 -11.16 17.43 -18.88
N SER A 153 -11.58 16.22 -19.26
CA SER A 153 -12.90 15.67 -18.89
C SER A 153 -12.91 14.98 -17.52
N LYS A 154 -11.73 14.69 -16.97
CA LYS A 154 -11.54 13.97 -15.70
C LYS A 154 -11.23 14.93 -14.56
N ASN A 155 -11.57 14.53 -13.34
CA ASN A 155 -11.33 15.27 -12.11
C ASN A 155 -10.64 14.38 -11.04
N SER A 156 -10.39 14.93 -9.85
CA SER A 156 -9.73 14.20 -8.77
C SER A 156 -10.52 13.00 -8.25
N GLY A 157 -11.85 13.02 -8.33
CA GLY A 157 -12.71 11.88 -8.01
C GLY A 157 -12.54 10.74 -9.02
N ASP A 158 -12.41 11.06 -10.32
CA ASP A 158 -12.10 10.05 -11.34
C ASP A 158 -10.70 9.45 -11.11
N ALA A 159 -9.73 10.29 -10.74
CA ALA A 159 -8.37 9.86 -10.42
C ALA A 159 -8.31 8.98 -9.15
N ASN A 160 -9.11 9.27 -8.14
CA ASN A 160 -9.25 8.40 -6.97
C ASN A 160 -9.97 7.09 -7.33
N SER A 161 -10.98 7.15 -8.20
CA SER A 161 -11.77 5.98 -8.61
C SER A 161 -10.93 4.99 -9.43
N VAL A 162 -10.13 5.46 -10.40
CA VAL A 162 -9.23 4.58 -11.16
C VAL A 162 -8.18 3.94 -10.24
N TYR A 163 -7.62 4.71 -9.31
CA TYR A 163 -6.63 4.21 -8.34
C TYR A 163 -7.22 3.13 -7.42
N THR A 164 -8.40 3.38 -6.87
CA THR A 164 -9.14 2.45 -6.01
C THR A 164 -9.57 1.20 -6.76
N THR A 165 -9.99 1.38 -8.02
CA THR A 165 -10.35 0.28 -8.90
C THR A 165 -9.16 -0.62 -9.14
N LEU A 166 -7.96 -0.08 -9.38
CA LEU A 166 -6.77 -0.92 -9.49
C LEU A 166 -6.60 -1.76 -8.23
N ILE A 167 -6.59 -1.16 -7.03
CA ILE A 167 -6.46 -1.91 -5.76
C ILE A 167 -7.52 -3.02 -5.66
N TYR A 168 -8.78 -2.69 -5.96
CA TYR A 168 -9.88 -3.65 -5.99
C TYR A 168 -9.60 -4.88 -6.87
N ARG A 169 -8.97 -4.68 -8.03
CA ARG A 169 -8.62 -5.77 -8.97
C ARG A 169 -7.47 -6.65 -8.48
N LEU A 170 -6.66 -6.16 -7.54
CA LEU A 170 -5.45 -6.82 -7.04
C LEU A 170 -5.66 -7.54 -5.70
N ILE A 171 -6.55 -7.00 -4.86
CA ILE A 171 -6.59 -7.31 -3.42
C ILE A 171 -7.07 -8.73 -3.10
N ASP A 172 -7.62 -9.47 -4.06
CA ASP A 172 -7.96 -10.88 -3.87
C ASP A 172 -6.73 -11.82 -3.94
N ASN A 173 -5.60 -11.34 -4.46
CA ASN A 173 -4.30 -12.01 -4.31
C ASN A 173 -3.69 -11.63 -2.95
N GLN A 174 -3.33 -12.65 -2.15
CA GLN A 174 -2.88 -12.46 -0.78
C GLN A 174 -1.52 -11.73 -0.69
N ASP A 175 -0.59 -11.99 -1.61
CA ASP A 175 0.74 -11.38 -1.62
C ASP A 175 0.67 -9.92 -2.10
N ALA A 176 -0.18 -9.64 -3.08
CA ALA A 176 -0.54 -8.29 -3.51
C ALA A 176 -1.17 -7.49 -2.37
N ALA A 177 -2.16 -8.08 -1.68
CA ALA A 177 -2.82 -7.45 -0.55
C ALA A 177 -1.86 -7.15 0.61
N ALA A 178 -0.96 -8.08 0.93
CA ALA A 178 0.06 -7.88 1.94
C ALA A 178 1.04 -6.75 1.56
N THR A 179 1.50 -6.74 0.31
CA THR A 179 2.40 -5.70 -0.24
C THR A 179 1.77 -4.31 -0.14
N ILE A 180 0.53 -4.15 -0.62
CA ILE A 180 -0.18 -2.87 -0.62
C ILE A 180 -0.47 -2.41 0.82
N SER A 181 -1.00 -3.30 1.65
CA SER A 181 -1.39 -2.96 3.04
C SER A 181 -0.19 -2.52 3.86
N LYS A 182 0.93 -3.23 3.74
CA LYS A 182 2.16 -2.86 4.42
C LYS A 182 2.66 -1.48 3.97
N ALA A 183 2.71 -1.24 2.66
CA ALA A 183 3.21 0.03 2.13
C ALA A 183 2.37 1.22 2.61
N PHE A 184 1.04 1.10 2.62
CA PHE A 184 0.15 2.17 3.06
C PHE A 184 0.26 2.45 4.55
N VAL A 185 0.37 1.42 5.39
CA VAL A 185 0.57 1.58 6.84
C VAL A 185 1.94 2.18 7.13
N ASP A 186 3.00 1.74 6.46
CA ASP A 186 4.33 2.32 6.61
C ASP A 186 4.34 3.81 6.22
N ALA A 187 3.65 4.19 5.12
CA ALA A 187 3.50 5.59 4.71
C ALA A 187 2.70 6.42 5.72
N ALA A 188 1.60 5.88 6.26
CA ALA A 188 0.81 6.51 7.31
C ALA A 188 1.62 6.78 8.60
N MET A 189 2.65 5.98 8.87
CA MET A 189 3.53 6.17 10.04
C MET A 189 4.70 7.12 9.78
N ALA A 190 5.10 7.32 8.52
CA ALA A 190 6.35 8.02 8.17
C ALA A 190 6.41 9.47 8.68
N ASP A 191 5.27 10.16 8.73
CA ASP A 191 5.16 11.53 9.23
C ASP A 191 5.32 11.66 10.76
N TYR A 192 5.30 10.53 11.48
CA TYR A 192 5.29 10.48 12.94
C TYR A 192 6.61 9.98 13.54
N SER A 193 7.71 10.12 12.80
CA SER A 193 9.06 9.75 13.27
C SER A 193 9.52 10.48 14.55
N SER A 194 8.83 11.54 14.96
CA SER A 194 9.02 12.25 16.22
C SER A 194 7.67 12.67 16.80
N MET A 195 7.20 11.99 17.86
CA MET A 195 5.97 12.36 18.56
C MET A 195 6.28 13.23 19.78
N ALA A 196 5.51 14.30 19.96
CA ALA A 196 5.62 15.17 21.12
C ALA A 196 4.70 14.72 22.27
N ASP A 197 3.52 14.19 21.94
CA ASP A 197 2.52 13.79 22.93
C ASP A 197 1.58 12.68 22.43
N ALA A 198 0.65 12.26 23.30
CA ALA A 198 -0.35 11.25 22.98
C ALA A 198 -1.34 11.69 21.89
N GLY A 199 -1.46 12.99 21.61
CA GLY A 199 -2.25 13.53 20.49
C GLY A 199 -1.62 13.18 19.15
N ASP A 200 -0.30 13.33 19.01
CA ASP A 200 0.44 12.89 17.82
C ASP A 200 0.29 11.38 17.59
N LEU A 201 0.33 10.59 18.66
CA LEU A 201 0.05 9.15 18.60
C LEU A 201 -1.38 8.86 18.12
N GLY A 202 -2.35 9.64 18.59
CA GLY A 202 -3.74 9.55 18.13
C GLY A 202 -3.89 9.87 16.65
N ALA A 203 -3.14 10.86 16.14
CA ALA A 203 -3.11 11.21 14.72
C ALA A 203 -2.46 10.09 13.89
N MET A 204 -1.32 9.54 14.33
CA MET A 204 -0.70 8.37 13.70
C MET A 204 -1.66 7.17 13.67
N GLY A 205 -2.35 6.92 14.79
CA GLY A 205 -3.38 5.90 14.89
C GLY A 205 -4.51 6.13 13.90
N GLN A 206 -4.95 7.38 13.71
CA GLN A 206 -5.96 7.73 12.71
C GLN A 206 -5.48 7.46 11.29
N ASP A 207 -4.25 7.82 10.92
CA ASP A 207 -3.74 7.58 9.57
C ASP A 207 -3.54 6.09 9.27
N MET A 208 -3.02 5.32 10.23
CA MET A 208 -2.99 3.85 10.11
C MET A 208 -4.40 3.26 9.99
N GLY A 209 -5.34 3.80 10.77
CA GLY A 209 -6.75 3.41 10.73
C GLY A 209 -7.39 3.69 9.38
N ASN A 210 -7.13 4.86 8.79
CA ASN A 210 -7.58 5.27 7.46
C ASN A 210 -7.13 4.25 6.41
N ALA A 211 -5.82 3.96 6.37
CA ALA A 211 -5.23 3.00 5.45
C ALA A 211 -5.89 1.61 5.56
N TYR A 212 -6.00 1.08 6.79
CA TYR A 212 -6.62 -0.22 7.01
C TYR A 212 -8.12 -0.22 6.70
N GLY A 213 -8.88 0.77 7.16
CA GLY A 213 -10.32 0.87 6.93
C GLY A 213 -10.67 0.91 5.44
N TYR A 214 -9.94 1.72 4.68
CA TYR A 214 -10.06 1.85 3.23
C TYR A 214 -9.75 0.52 2.51
N LEU A 215 -8.58 -0.08 2.76
CA LEU A 215 -8.20 -1.35 2.11
C LEU A 215 -9.10 -2.51 2.50
N ASN A 216 -9.51 -2.57 3.78
CA ASN A 216 -10.44 -3.58 4.28
C ASN A 216 -11.81 -3.48 3.60
N ALA A 217 -12.33 -2.26 3.40
CA ALA A 217 -13.60 -2.07 2.70
C ALA A 217 -13.52 -2.53 1.24
N ILE A 218 -12.43 -2.19 0.54
CA ILE A 218 -12.18 -2.66 -0.82
C ILE A 218 -12.08 -4.20 -0.88
N GLY A 219 -11.34 -4.80 0.05
CA GLY A 219 -11.18 -6.25 0.16
C GLY A 219 -12.51 -6.97 0.42
N VAL A 220 -13.36 -6.43 1.29
CA VAL A 220 -14.68 -6.98 1.57
C VAL A 220 -15.59 -6.89 0.35
N GLU A 221 -15.61 -5.76 -0.35
CA GLU A 221 -16.35 -5.61 -1.63
C GLU A 221 -15.89 -6.66 -2.64
N ARG A 222 -14.57 -6.80 -2.78
CA ARG A 222 -13.96 -7.71 -3.74
C ARG A 222 -14.30 -9.17 -3.48
N MET A 223 -14.12 -9.61 -2.23
CA MET A 223 -14.40 -10.98 -1.84
C MET A 223 -15.90 -11.29 -1.88
N THR A 224 -16.74 -10.29 -1.59
CA THR A 224 -18.19 -10.40 -1.76
C THR A 224 -18.58 -10.64 -3.22
N ASP A 225 -17.95 -9.93 -4.16
CA ASP A 225 -18.23 -10.11 -5.59
C ASP A 225 -17.70 -11.46 -6.13
N ILE A 226 -16.61 -12.00 -5.57
CA ILE A 226 -16.07 -13.32 -5.93
C ILE A 226 -16.91 -14.46 -5.33
N ALA A 227 -17.16 -14.41 -4.02
CA ALA A 227 -17.75 -15.52 -3.28
C ALA A 227 -19.29 -15.47 -3.25
N GLY A 228 -19.87 -14.28 -3.41
CA GLY A 228 -21.27 -13.96 -3.15
C GLY A 228 -21.51 -13.47 -1.71
N ALA A 229 -22.45 -12.55 -1.53
CA ALA A 229 -22.70 -11.82 -0.28
C ALA A 229 -23.01 -12.67 0.96
N ASP A 230 -23.47 -13.91 0.78
CA ASP A 230 -23.84 -14.82 1.87
C ASP A 230 -22.73 -15.85 2.21
N VAL A 231 -21.56 -15.75 1.58
CA VAL A 231 -20.45 -16.69 1.75
C VAL A 231 -19.39 -16.10 2.67
N ALA A 232 -19.03 -16.84 3.72
CA ALA A 232 -17.89 -16.49 4.55
C ALA A 232 -16.58 -16.68 3.77
N PHE A 233 -15.72 -15.67 3.80
CA PHE A 233 -14.41 -15.67 3.16
C PHE A 233 -13.33 -15.22 4.15
N ASP A 234 -12.11 -15.65 3.90
CA ASP A 234 -10.94 -15.11 4.60
C ASP A 234 -10.65 -13.71 4.05
N ASN A 235 -10.45 -12.75 4.94
CA ASN A 235 -10.12 -11.39 4.55
C ASN A 235 -8.67 -11.36 4.00
N PRO A 236 -8.44 -10.92 2.76
CA PRO A 236 -7.09 -10.84 2.21
C PRO A 236 -6.20 -9.83 2.96
N ILE A 237 -6.81 -8.85 3.64
CA ILE A 237 -6.09 -7.90 4.49
C ILE A 237 -5.74 -8.59 5.81
N THR A 238 -4.47 -9.00 5.93
CA THR A 238 -3.97 -9.72 7.11
C THR A 238 -3.55 -8.80 8.26
N ILE A 239 -3.26 -7.51 7.97
CA ILE A 239 -3.08 -6.49 9.00
C ILE A 239 -4.45 -6.25 9.65
N THR A 240 -4.54 -6.51 10.95
CA THR A 240 -5.78 -6.32 11.71
C THR A 240 -5.70 -5.06 12.55
N ARG A 241 -6.84 -4.60 13.06
CA ARG A 241 -6.88 -3.59 14.10
C ARG A 241 -5.94 -3.90 15.27
N SER A 242 -5.94 -5.15 15.75
CA SER A 242 -5.06 -5.57 16.86
C SER A 242 -3.58 -5.43 16.49
N THR A 243 -3.21 -5.77 15.26
CA THR A 243 -1.86 -5.56 14.74
C THR A 243 -1.46 -4.08 14.77
N LEU A 244 -2.36 -3.17 14.38
CA LEU A 244 -2.13 -1.73 14.41
C LEU A 244 -2.09 -1.17 15.84
N GLU A 245 -2.94 -1.65 16.74
CA GLU A 245 -2.92 -1.28 18.17
C GLU A 245 -1.56 -1.63 18.78
N SER A 246 -1.06 -2.85 18.51
CA SER A 246 0.26 -3.28 18.99
C SER A 246 1.41 -2.45 18.42
N GLN A 247 1.33 -2.09 17.14
CA GLN A 247 2.32 -1.21 16.51
C GLN A 247 2.29 0.20 17.13
N ALA A 248 1.10 0.78 17.35
CA ALA A 248 0.93 2.08 17.98
C ALA A 248 1.50 2.09 19.41
N TYR A 249 1.24 1.04 20.18
CA TYR A 249 1.72 0.94 21.56
C TYR A 249 3.25 0.81 21.60
N ALA A 250 3.83 -0.01 20.73
CA ALA A 250 5.27 -0.12 20.63
C ALA A 250 5.93 1.20 20.25
N GLU A 251 5.35 1.94 19.30
CA GLU A 251 5.86 3.26 18.91
C GLU A 251 5.75 4.26 20.06
N ALA A 252 4.64 4.27 20.80
CA ALA A 252 4.49 5.11 21.97
C ALA A 252 5.55 4.85 23.06
N VAL A 253 5.90 3.58 23.28
CA VAL A 253 7.00 3.20 24.18
C VAL A 253 8.34 3.70 23.64
N ASN A 254 8.63 3.44 22.36
CA ASN A 254 9.90 3.79 21.73
C ASN A 254 10.12 5.33 21.64
N GLN A 255 9.04 6.10 21.56
CA GLN A 255 9.05 7.56 21.56
C GLN A 255 9.01 8.15 22.99
N GLY A 256 8.92 7.32 24.03
CA GLY A 256 8.97 7.76 25.42
C GLY A 256 7.69 8.45 25.92
N LEU A 257 6.53 8.12 25.35
CA LEU A 257 5.25 8.73 25.75
C LEU A 257 4.74 8.24 27.11
N PHE A 258 5.28 7.12 27.62
CA PHE A 258 5.00 6.63 28.98
C PHE A 258 5.97 7.27 29.98
N ALA A 259 5.49 8.27 30.72
CA ALA A 259 6.28 8.98 31.73
C ALA A 259 6.47 8.18 33.03
N ASP A 260 5.56 7.25 33.35
CA ASP A 260 5.63 6.41 34.53
C ASP A 260 6.32 5.07 34.19
N LEU A 261 7.48 4.84 34.81
CA LEU A 261 8.25 3.62 34.58
C LEU A 261 7.61 2.36 35.18
N ASP A 262 6.66 2.51 36.10
CA ASP A 262 5.91 1.38 36.64
C ASP A 262 4.99 0.75 35.58
N ALA A 263 4.70 1.45 34.46
CA ALA A 263 4.10 0.85 33.26
C ALA A 263 4.95 -0.28 32.65
N PHE A 264 6.24 -0.32 32.98
CA PHE A 264 7.20 -1.34 32.52
C PHE A 264 7.65 -2.29 33.62
N ASN A 265 6.81 -2.48 34.66
CA ASN A 265 7.06 -3.51 35.66
C ASN A 265 7.30 -4.87 34.99
N SER A 266 8.36 -5.57 35.40
CA SER A 266 8.72 -6.88 34.83
C SER A 266 7.60 -7.91 34.96
N GLU A 267 6.71 -7.77 35.94
CA GLU A 267 5.55 -8.65 36.09
C GLU A 267 4.54 -8.51 34.94
N TYR A 268 4.50 -7.36 34.25
CA TYR A 268 3.64 -7.10 33.08
C TYR A 268 4.29 -7.50 31.75
N LEU A 269 5.61 -7.69 31.75
CA LEU A 269 6.45 -7.93 30.55
C LEU A 269 6.92 -9.38 30.44
N GLN A 270 6.14 -10.32 30.96
CA GLN A 270 6.46 -11.74 30.98
C GLN A 270 5.26 -12.59 30.57
N ASP A 271 5.53 -13.78 30.05
CA ASP A 271 4.50 -14.74 29.70
C ASP A 271 3.91 -15.47 30.92
N GLU A 272 2.97 -16.39 30.67
CA GLU A 272 2.31 -17.18 31.71
C GLU A 272 3.26 -18.06 32.55
N PHE A 273 4.51 -18.24 32.10
CA PHE A 273 5.56 -18.99 32.79
C PHE A 273 6.55 -18.08 33.54
N GLY A 274 6.37 -16.76 33.47
CA GLY A 274 7.27 -15.77 34.05
C GLY A 274 8.53 -15.54 33.22
N GLU A 275 8.54 -15.96 31.96
CA GLU A 275 9.64 -15.68 31.04
C GLU A 275 9.41 -14.32 30.35
N PRO A 276 10.41 -13.42 30.33
CA PRO A 276 10.35 -12.15 29.62
C PRO A 276 9.90 -12.29 28.16
N TYR A 277 9.01 -11.42 27.69
CA TYR A 277 8.67 -11.37 26.26
C TYR A 277 9.90 -11.06 25.40
N SER A 278 10.06 -11.75 24.27
CA SER A 278 11.28 -11.66 23.46
C SER A 278 11.44 -10.35 22.69
N TRP A 279 10.36 -9.57 22.56
CA TRP A 279 10.33 -8.33 21.78
C TRP A 279 10.62 -7.07 22.62
N TYR A 280 10.61 -7.14 23.95
CA TYR A 280 10.99 -6.00 24.79
C TYR A 280 12.46 -6.07 25.20
N SER A 281 13.09 -4.91 25.39
CA SER A 281 14.42 -4.84 25.97
C SER A 281 14.60 -3.57 26.79
N THR A 282 15.52 -3.63 27.76
CA THR A 282 15.90 -2.47 28.58
C THR A 282 17.35 -2.10 28.30
N GLY A 283 17.57 -0.85 27.88
CA GLY A 283 18.88 -0.27 27.65
C GLY A 283 19.70 -0.11 28.94
N ALA A 284 21.01 0.13 28.79
CA ALA A 284 21.92 0.33 29.92
C ALA A 284 21.60 1.61 30.74
N ASP A 285 20.87 2.54 30.13
CA ASP A 285 20.34 3.77 30.73
C ASP A 285 18.95 3.57 31.38
N GLY A 286 18.39 2.36 31.31
CA GLY A 286 17.06 2.04 31.82
C GLY A 286 15.92 2.34 30.84
N ALA A 287 16.21 2.80 29.62
CA ALA A 287 15.19 3.03 28.61
C ALA A 287 14.59 1.70 28.12
N VAL A 288 13.26 1.62 28.04
CA VAL A 288 12.55 0.45 27.54
C VAL A 288 12.27 0.63 26.05
N SER A 289 12.44 -0.43 25.26
CA SER A 289 12.13 -0.45 23.83
C SER A 289 11.35 -1.70 23.45
N PHE A 290 10.40 -1.54 22.54
CA PHE A 290 9.56 -2.60 21.98
C PHE A 290 9.96 -2.81 20.51
N ASN A 291 10.58 -3.94 20.21
CA ASN A 291 11.08 -4.32 18.90
C ASN A 291 10.19 -5.42 18.31
N LEU A 292 9.04 -5.01 17.79
CA LEU A 292 8.09 -5.91 17.12
C LEU A 292 8.52 -6.20 15.69
N ASP A 293 8.00 -7.29 15.12
CA ASP A 293 8.05 -7.50 13.68
C ASP A 293 7.20 -6.41 12.99
N ASN A 294 7.48 -6.07 11.74
CA ASN A 294 6.68 -5.10 10.98
C ASN A 294 6.05 -5.77 9.74
N PRO A 295 4.74 -6.11 9.77
CA PRO A 295 3.79 -5.90 10.87
C PRO A 295 3.97 -6.91 12.03
N PRO A 296 3.48 -6.60 13.25
CA PRO A 296 3.57 -7.52 14.39
C PRO A 296 2.90 -8.87 14.12
N THR A 297 3.54 -9.95 14.53
CA THR A 297 2.92 -11.28 14.48
C THR A 297 1.70 -11.36 15.38
N ARG A 298 0.81 -12.33 15.13
CA ARG A 298 -0.33 -12.60 16.02
C ARG A 298 0.09 -12.85 17.46
N ARG A 299 1.23 -13.52 17.67
CA ARG A 299 1.77 -13.78 19.02
C ARG A 299 2.22 -12.48 19.69
N GLN A 300 3.06 -11.69 19.02
CA GLN A 300 3.48 -10.37 19.51
C GLN A 300 2.29 -9.49 19.83
N SER A 301 1.26 -9.49 18.96
CA SER A 301 0.06 -8.69 19.18
C SER A 301 -0.64 -9.11 20.48
N ILE A 302 -0.85 -10.40 20.71
CA ILE A 302 -1.45 -10.90 21.97
C ILE A 302 -0.62 -10.48 23.19
N GLU A 303 0.70 -10.66 23.13
CA GLU A 303 1.60 -10.35 24.25
C GLU A 303 1.63 -8.84 24.57
N VAL A 304 1.61 -7.98 23.56
CA VAL A 304 1.53 -6.52 23.73
C VAL A 304 0.18 -6.10 24.34
N HIS A 305 -0.92 -6.74 23.95
CA HIS A 305 -2.22 -6.46 24.56
C HIS A 305 -2.30 -6.96 26.01
N ASN A 306 -1.72 -8.12 26.32
CA ASN A 306 -1.63 -8.58 27.71
C ASN A 306 -0.86 -7.57 28.57
N TRP A 307 0.28 -7.07 28.09
CA TRP A 307 1.02 -6.01 28.77
C TRP A 307 0.14 -4.77 28.96
N ALA A 308 -0.53 -4.29 27.91
CA ALA A 308 -1.38 -3.10 27.98
C ALA A 308 -2.56 -3.27 28.97
N ASP A 309 -3.15 -4.46 29.05
CA ASP A 309 -4.23 -4.78 29.99
C ASP A 309 -3.75 -4.81 31.46
N ASP A 310 -2.47 -5.16 31.69
CA ASP A 310 -1.86 -5.19 33.03
C ASP A 310 -1.37 -3.80 33.49
N VAL A 311 -1.16 -2.85 32.57
CA VAL A 311 -0.81 -1.46 32.91
C VAL A 311 -2.01 -0.77 33.58
N ALA A 312 -1.89 -0.52 34.88
CA ALA A 312 -2.92 0.20 35.63
C ALA A 312 -3.11 1.64 35.08
N PRO A 313 -4.35 2.19 35.07
CA PRO A 313 -4.61 3.53 34.53
C PRO A 313 -3.81 4.67 35.19
N GLU A 314 -3.33 4.46 36.42
CA GLU A 314 -2.47 5.42 37.11
C GLU A 314 -1.07 5.53 36.50
N HIS A 315 -0.62 4.50 35.76
CA HIS A 315 0.63 4.46 35.02
C HIS A 315 0.49 4.93 33.56
N ASP A 316 -0.73 5.26 33.11
CA ASP A 316 -1.01 5.90 31.82
C ASP A 316 -1.83 7.21 32.00
N PRO A 317 -1.30 8.22 32.73
CA PRO A 317 -2.06 9.43 33.06
C PRO A 317 -2.38 10.29 31.83
N GLU A 318 -1.58 10.18 30.76
CA GLU A 318 -1.77 10.90 29.49
C GLU A 318 -2.73 10.16 28.53
N GLY A 319 -3.17 8.95 28.90
CA GLY A 319 -4.12 8.15 28.13
C GLY A 319 -3.56 7.73 26.78
N VAL A 320 -2.30 7.33 26.73
CA VAL A 320 -1.58 6.85 25.53
C VAL A 320 -2.40 5.76 24.82
N PHE A 321 -2.87 4.74 25.55
CA PHE A 321 -3.66 3.67 24.95
C PHE A 321 -4.99 4.18 24.40
N MET A 322 -5.66 5.06 25.15
CA MET A 322 -6.94 5.65 24.74
C MET A 322 -6.78 6.48 23.46
N ASN A 323 -5.73 7.29 23.33
CA ASN A 323 -5.51 8.13 22.16
C ASN A 323 -5.19 7.28 20.92
N ALA A 324 -4.30 6.30 21.03
CA ALA A 324 -4.01 5.36 19.95
C ALA A 324 -5.30 4.64 19.47
N ASN A 325 -6.07 4.07 20.40
CA ASN A 325 -7.29 3.34 20.09
C ASN A 325 -8.35 4.25 19.49
N ARG A 326 -8.51 5.47 20.01
CA ARG A 326 -9.47 6.45 19.48
C ARG A 326 -9.09 6.87 18.07
N GLY A 327 -7.81 7.15 17.83
CA GLY A 327 -7.27 7.45 16.52
C GLY A 327 -7.61 6.34 15.53
N LEU A 328 -7.21 5.10 15.84
CA LEU A 328 -7.48 3.93 15.01
C LEU A 328 -8.97 3.73 14.72
N ASN A 329 -9.84 3.84 15.73
CA ASN A 329 -11.30 3.71 15.52
C ASN A 329 -11.86 4.78 14.59
N THR A 330 -11.39 6.03 14.74
CA THR A 330 -11.79 7.14 13.91
C THR A 330 -11.34 6.89 12.47
N GLY A 331 -10.06 6.58 12.28
CA GLY A 331 -9.51 6.34 10.95
C GLY A 331 -10.13 5.14 10.24
N ILE A 332 -10.37 4.04 10.95
CA ILE A 332 -11.05 2.87 10.37
C ILE A 332 -12.43 3.26 9.84
N SER A 333 -13.18 4.05 10.62
CA SER A 333 -14.51 4.50 10.23
C SER A 333 -14.45 5.46 9.03
N ASP A 334 -13.52 6.40 9.06
CA ASP A 334 -13.31 7.39 7.98
C ASP A 334 -12.90 6.68 6.68
N GLY A 335 -11.89 5.82 6.70
CA GLY A 335 -11.43 5.06 5.54
C GLY A 335 -12.50 4.13 4.96
N GLN A 336 -13.31 3.48 5.81
CA GLN A 336 -14.47 2.68 5.36
C GLN A 336 -15.55 3.55 4.69
N SER A 337 -15.78 4.75 5.20
CA SER A 337 -16.82 5.65 4.69
C SER A 337 -16.55 6.14 3.25
N LEU A 338 -15.28 6.13 2.82
CA LEU A 338 -14.92 6.43 1.43
C LEU A 338 -15.51 5.43 0.44
N ILE A 339 -15.70 4.17 0.85
CA ILE A 339 -16.25 3.10 0.02
C ILE A 339 -17.75 2.91 0.28
N TYR A 340 -18.16 2.92 1.56
CA TYR A 340 -19.53 2.59 1.96
C TYR A 340 -20.45 3.77 2.22
N GLY A 341 -19.93 5.00 2.29
CA GLY A 341 -20.66 6.17 2.79
C GLY A 341 -20.66 6.26 4.33
N HIS A 342 -21.00 7.44 4.86
CA HIS A 342 -20.92 7.77 6.30
C HIS A 342 -21.84 6.94 7.21
N ASP A 343 -22.82 6.22 6.68
CA ASP A 343 -23.72 5.39 7.48
C ASP A 343 -23.31 3.92 7.57
N GLY A 344 -22.28 3.48 6.83
CA GLY A 344 -21.76 2.10 6.84
C GLY A 344 -22.83 1.03 6.55
N ALA A 345 -24.01 1.46 6.10
CA ALA A 345 -25.24 0.69 6.01
C ALA A 345 -26.11 1.19 4.85
N GLY A 346 -25.50 1.50 3.72
CA GLY A 346 -26.15 1.49 2.40
C GLY A 346 -27.25 2.53 2.19
N GLY A 347 -27.17 3.71 2.80
CA GLY A 347 -28.07 4.83 2.50
C GLY A 347 -27.54 5.76 1.41
N ASP A 348 -26.26 6.12 1.48
CA ASP A 348 -25.58 7.00 0.52
C ASP A 348 -24.33 6.29 -0.07
N PRO A 349 -24.07 6.40 -1.39
CA PRO A 349 -22.84 5.86 -1.96
C PRO A 349 -21.60 6.52 -1.33
N GLY A 350 -20.53 5.75 -1.16
CA GLY A 350 -19.23 6.27 -0.73
C GLY A 350 -18.68 7.33 -1.70
N ASP A 351 -17.72 8.11 -1.22
CA ASP A 351 -17.11 9.21 -1.98
C ASP A 351 -16.27 8.73 -3.18
N ILE A 352 -15.92 7.44 -3.24
CA ILE A 352 -15.10 6.87 -4.31
C ILE A 352 -15.84 5.75 -5.03
N ALA A 353 -15.88 5.81 -6.36
CA ALA A 353 -16.46 4.77 -7.20
C ALA A 353 -15.43 3.67 -7.49
N ILE A 354 -15.87 2.41 -7.47
CA ILE A 354 -15.10 1.24 -7.90
C ILE A 354 -15.71 0.69 -9.20
N GLU A 355 -14.92 0.58 -10.25
CA GLU A 355 -15.36 -0.02 -11.51
C GLU A 355 -15.20 -1.55 -11.46
N LYS A 356 -16.34 -2.24 -11.36
CA LYS A 356 -16.38 -3.70 -11.12
C LYS A 356 -16.36 -4.56 -12.39
N TYR A 357 -16.32 -3.95 -13.58
CA TYR A 357 -16.48 -4.63 -14.87
C TYR A 357 -15.29 -4.43 -15.79
#